data_AF-A0A3E1Y4B5-F1
#
_entry.id   AF-A0A3E1Y4B5-F1
#
_cell.length_a   1.000
_cell.length_b   1.000
_cell.length_c   1.000
_cell.angle_alpha   90.00
_cell.angle_beta   90.00
_cell.angle_gamma   90.00
#
_symmetry.space_group_name_H-M   'P 1'
#
loop_
_entity.id
_entity.type
_entity.pdbx_description
1 polymer ?
#
loop_
_entity_poly.entity_id
_entity_poly.type
_entity_poly.pdbx_seq_one_letter_code
_entity_poly.pdbx_strand_id
1 'polypeptide(L)'
;MAETKEKIVETADQLVRKKGYNAFSYKDISGPLEIKNAAVHYHFPAKMDLGIAVIDQEIEKFLEKTREWSNSPEDEQIAKLFSVFDRHNKQDNICLVASFATDFKTLEAPMQAKVQEMSANLLEWLTKCLESGRAKALFKFEGSASTRALIIITNLQSSLLLARIMGPAVFQQITNQLLEDLRS
;
A
#
# COMPACT_ATOMS: atom_id res chain seq x y z
N MET A 1 24.33 7.00 9.91
CA MET A 1 24.35 5.63 9.33
C MET A 1 22.96 5.02 9.27
N ALA A 2 22.17 5.03 10.35
CA ALA A 2 20.75 4.65 10.31
C ALA A 2 19.94 5.53 9.33
N GLU A 3 20.14 6.85 9.41
CA GLU A 3 19.46 7.83 8.54
C GLU A 3 19.71 7.60 7.04
N THR A 4 20.90 7.14 6.63
CA THR A 4 21.20 6.85 5.23
C THR A 4 20.46 5.61 4.74
N LYS A 5 20.42 4.56 5.58
CA LYS A 5 19.68 3.33 5.27
C LYS A 5 18.19 3.62 5.12
N GLU A 6 17.62 4.41 6.03
CA GLU A 6 16.21 4.84 5.97
C GLU A 6 15.91 5.62 4.69
N LYS A 7 16.72 6.63 4.35
CA LYS A 7 16.57 7.38 3.09
C LYS A 7 16.64 6.50 1.85
N ILE A 8 17.48 5.47 1.85
CA ILE A 8 17.55 4.47 0.76
C ILE A 8 16.23 3.72 0.65
N VAL A 9 15.68 3.22 1.76
CA VAL A 9 14.41 2.48 1.76
C VAL A 9 13.25 3.38 1.32
N GLU A 10 13.17 4.61 1.82
CA GLU A 10 12.15 5.58 1.41
C GLU A 10 12.22 5.92 -0.07
N THR A 11 13.44 6.12 -0.61
CA THR A 11 13.64 6.38 -2.04
C THR A 11 13.24 5.16 -2.87
N ALA A 12 13.57 3.95 -2.41
CA ALA A 12 13.18 2.71 -3.07
C ALA A 12 11.65 2.51 -3.07
N ASP A 13 10.96 2.77 -1.96
CA ASP A 13 9.50 2.75 -1.87
C ASP A 13 8.85 3.66 -2.92
N GLN A 14 9.32 4.91 -3.03
CA GLN A 14 8.83 5.85 -4.04
C GLN A 14 9.09 5.36 -5.46
N LEU A 15 10.27 4.79 -5.72
CA LEU A 15 10.61 4.23 -7.03
C LEU A 15 9.73 3.03 -7.39
N VAL A 16 9.49 2.12 -6.44
CA VAL A 16 8.57 0.98 -6.63
C VAL A 16 7.20 1.52 -7.00
N ARG A 17 6.61 2.41 -6.19
CA ARG A 17 5.27 2.98 -6.48
C ARG A 17 5.22 3.74 -7.81
N LYS A 18 6.30 4.36 -8.25
CA LYS A 18 6.30 5.13 -9.51
C LYS A 18 6.55 4.29 -10.75
N LYS A 19 7.47 3.32 -10.67
CA LYS A 19 8.01 2.62 -11.84
C LYS A 19 7.79 1.10 -11.82
N GLY A 20 7.53 0.50 -10.66
CA GLY A 20 7.60 -0.94 -10.44
C GLY A 20 8.96 -1.37 -9.86
N TYR A 21 8.97 -2.52 -9.19
CA TYR A 21 10.17 -3.06 -8.54
C TYR A 21 11.24 -3.42 -9.56
N ASN A 22 10.86 -4.10 -10.64
CA ASN A 22 11.81 -4.52 -11.67
C ASN A 22 12.46 -3.34 -12.41
N ALA A 23 11.77 -2.20 -12.48
CA ALA A 23 12.15 -1.07 -13.32
C ALA A 23 13.20 -0.11 -12.71
N PHE A 24 13.49 -0.20 -11.40
CA PHE A 24 14.48 0.68 -10.78
C PHE A 24 15.84 -0.01 -10.55
N SER A 25 16.90 0.78 -10.47
CA SER A 25 18.27 0.35 -10.17
C SER A 25 18.84 1.10 -8.96
N TYR A 26 19.97 0.64 -8.41
CA TYR A 26 20.66 1.37 -7.34
C TYR A 26 21.14 2.76 -7.78
N LYS A 27 21.32 2.97 -9.09
CA LYS A 27 21.65 4.30 -9.64
C LYS A 27 20.47 5.26 -9.50
N ASP A 28 19.23 4.77 -9.66
CA ASP A 28 18.02 5.57 -9.44
C ASP A 28 17.87 6.02 -7.98
N ILE A 29 18.52 5.33 -7.04
CA ILE A 29 18.55 5.69 -5.61
C ILE A 29 19.73 6.60 -5.30
N SER A 30 20.92 6.22 -5.75
CA SER A 30 22.15 6.91 -5.36
C SER A 30 22.23 8.33 -5.93
N GLY A 31 21.64 8.57 -7.11
CA GLY A 31 21.59 9.89 -7.76
C GLY A 31 20.85 10.93 -6.92
N PRO A 32 19.55 10.75 -6.63
CA PRO A 32 18.77 11.70 -5.83
C PRO A 32 19.28 11.90 -4.40
N LEU A 33 19.94 10.88 -3.82
CA LEU A 33 20.52 10.95 -2.48
C LEU A 33 21.95 11.53 -2.47
N GLU A 34 22.53 11.84 -3.64
CA GLU A 34 23.91 12.34 -3.80
C GLU A 34 24.96 11.45 -3.11
N ILE A 35 24.71 10.13 -3.08
CA ILE A 35 25.63 9.13 -2.54
C ILE A 35 26.25 8.28 -3.64
N LYS A 36 27.36 7.61 -3.32
CA LYS A 36 27.96 6.63 -4.21
C LYS A 36 27.07 5.37 -4.28
N ASN A 37 26.95 4.76 -5.45
CA ASN A 37 26.23 3.50 -5.62
C ASN A 37 26.77 2.39 -4.68
N ALA A 38 28.09 2.36 -4.43
CA ALA A 38 28.70 1.47 -3.45
C ALA A 38 28.15 1.62 -2.02
N ALA A 39 27.66 2.80 -1.63
CA ALA A 39 27.03 3.01 -0.33
C ALA A 39 25.65 2.33 -0.25
N VAL A 40 24.90 2.29 -1.37
CA VAL A 40 23.64 1.53 -1.45
C VAL A 40 23.92 0.03 -1.31
N HIS A 41 24.91 -0.49 -2.04
CA HIS A 41 25.34 -1.89 -1.92
C HIS A 41 25.85 -2.26 -0.53
N TYR A 42 26.53 -1.34 0.17
CA TYR A 42 26.96 -1.57 1.56
C TYR A 42 25.78 -1.83 2.50
N HIS A 43 24.67 -1.09 2.33
CA HIS A 43 23.47 -1.27 3.15
C HIS A 43 22.58 -2.44 2.70
N PHE A 44 22.52 -2.67 1.38
CA PHE A 44 21.68 -3.69 0.76
C PHE A 44 22.50 -4.43 -0.30
N PRO A 45 23.16 -5.55 0.06
CA PRO A 45 23.99 -6.31 -0.86
C PRO A 45 23.22 -6.80 -2.09
N ALA A 46 21.98 -7.26 -1.90
CA ALA A 46 21.06 -7.62 -2.98
C ALA A 46 19.85 -6.67 -3.04
N LYS A 47 19.33 -6.46 -4.25
CA LYS A 47 18.10 -5.69 -4.48
C LYS A 47 16.89 -6.34 -3.79
N MET A 48 16.91 -7.66 -3.62
CA MET A 48 15.92 -8.41 -2.85
C MET A 48 15.89 -7.92 -1.38
N ASP A 49 17.04 -7.73 -0.74
CA ASP A 49 17.13 -7.27 0.66
C ASP A 49 16.50 -5.88 0.82
N LEU A 50 16.72 -4.99 -0.16
CA LEU A 50 16.10 -3.68 -0.20
C LEU A 50 14.58 -3.77 -0.42
N GLY A 51 14.13 -4.64 -1.32
CA GLY A 51 12.71 -4.89 -1.56
C GLY A 51 11.98 -5.39 -0.31
N ILE A 52 12.60 -6.33 0.41
CA ILE A 52 12.08 -6.83 1.69
C ILE A 52 12.01 -5.71 2.72
N ALA A 53 13.06 -4.90 2.87
CA ALA A 53 13.07 -3.78 3.80
C ALA A 53 11.98 -2.73 3.50
N VAL A 54 11.69 -2.48 2.22
CA VAL A 54 10.57 -1.61 1.80
C VAL A 54 9.22 -2.20 2.23
N ILE A 55 9.01 -3.50 2.02
CA ILE A 55 7.75 -4.16 2.39
C ILE A 55 7.59 -4.22 3.91
N ASP A 56 8.64 -4.58 4.65
CA ASP A 56 8.60 -4.64 6.11
C ASP A 56 8.29 -3.27 6.73
N GLN A 57 8.90 -2.20 6.21
CA GLN A 57 8.62 -0.84 6.68
C GLN A 57 7.15 -0.43 6.40
N GLU A 58 6.59 -0.83 5.26
CA GLU A 58 5.17 -0.56 4.96
C GLU A 58 4.22 -1.36 5.84
N ILE A 59 4.55 -2.64 6.13
CA ILE A 59 3.79 -3.46 7.08
C ILE A 59 3.80 -2.82 8.47
N GLU A 60 4.97 -2.41 8.96
CA GLU A 60 5.11 -1.75 10.26
C GLU A 60 4.26 -0.47 10.33
N LYS A 61 4.40 0.43 9.34
CA LYS A 61 3.58 1.65 9.22
C LYS A 61 2.08 1.37 9.17
N PHE A 62 1.66 0.28 8.52
CA PHE A 62 0.25 -0.12 8.47
C PHE A 62 -0.25 -0.62 9.83
N LEU A 63 0.54 -1.45 10.52
CA LEU A 63 0.20 -1.97 11.85
C LEU A 63 0.14 -0.85 12.90
N GLU A 64 1.06 0.11 12.85
CA GLU A 64 1.05 1.29 13.72
C GLU A 64 -0.22 2.13 13.51
N LYS A 65 -0.52 2.48 12.25
CA LYS A 65 -1.73 3.26 11.92
C LYS A 65 -3.01 2.56 12.36
N THR A 66 -3.14 1.26 12.08
CA THR A 66 -4.36 0.51 12.45
C THR A 66 -4.49 0.38 13.97
N ARG A 67 -3.38 0.33 14.72
CA ARG A 67 -3.39 0.44 16.18
C ARG A 67 -3.85 1.82 16.64
N GLU A 68 -3.35 2.90 16.04
CA GLU A 68 -3.80 4.27 16.35
C GLU A 68 -5.30 4.47 16.07
N TRP A 69 -5.82 3.85 15.00
CA TRP A 69 -7.21 3.98 14.60
C TRP A 69 -8.16 3.11 15.41
N SER A 70 -7.65 2.12 16.15
CA SER A 70 -8.46 1.11 16.84
C SER A 70 -9.50 1.67 17.84
N ASN A 71 -9.29 2.89 18.35
CA ASN A 71 -10.21 3.56 19.26
C ASN A 71 -11.33 4.36 18.56
N SER A 72 -11.25 4.53 17.23
CA SER A 72 -12.30 5.16 16.44
C SER A 72 -13.42 4.16 16.10
N PRO A 73 -14.66 4.62 15.88
CA PRO A 73 -15.70 3.88 15.17
C PRO A 73 -15.21 3.29 13.83
N GLU A 74 -15.74 2.14 13.44
CA GLU A 74 -15.27 1.41 12.26
C GLU A 74 -15.43 2.20 10.94
N ASP A 75 -16.48 3.00 10.81
CA ASP A 75 -16.70 3.89 9.66
C ASP A 75 -15.63 4.99 9.58
N GLU A 76 -15.21 5.55 10.71
CA GLU A 76 -14.04 6.43 10.76
C GLU A 76 -12.74 5.70 10.41
N GLN A 77 -12.56 4.45 10.85
CA GLN A 77 -11.37 3.66 10.52
C GLN A 77 -11.27 3.40 9.01
N ILE A 78 -12.39 3.03 8.36
CA ILE A 78 -12.46 2.88 6.90
C ILE A 78 -12.21 4.23 6.22
N ALA A 79 -12.79 5.33 6.70
CA ALA A 79 -12.52 6.65 6.15
C ALA A 79 -11.03 7.04 6.24
N LYS A 80 -10.34 6.68 7.34
CA LYS A 80 -8.89 6.88 7.50
C LYS A 80 -8.08 6.05 6.49
N LEU A 81 -8.46 4.80 6.24
CA LEU A 81 -7.86 3.99 5.16
C LEU A 81 -8.02 4.70 3.80
N PHE A 82 -9.22 5.14 3.47
CA PHE A 82 -9.50 5.84 2.20
C PHE A 82 -8.67 7.13 2.07
N SER A 83 -8.52 7.89 3.16
CA SER A 83 -7.66 9.07 3.22
C SER A 83 -6.18 8.75 2.97
N VAL A 84 -5.69 7.60 3.43
CA VAL A 84 -4.33 7.14 3.09
C VAL A 84 -4.20 6.96 1.57
N PHE A 85 -5.17 6.34 0.90
CA PHE A 85 -5.14 6.17 -0.56
C PHE A 85 -5.31 7.51 -1.31
N ASP A 86 -6.15 8.42 -0.81
CA ASP A 86 -6.29 9.77 -1.39
C ASP A 86 -4.97 10.55 -1.35
N ARG A 87 -4.19 10.41 -0.26
CA ARG A 87 -2.84 10.99 -0.21
C ARG A 87 -1.91 10.40 -1.26
N HIS A 88 -2.00 9.09 -1.54
CA HIS A 88 -1.22 8.48 -2.63
C HIS A 88 -1.63 9.05 -3.99
N ASN A 89 -2.93 9.21 -4.25
CA ASN A 89 -3.44 9.83 -5.47
C ASN A 89 -2.86 11.25 -5.67
N LYS A 90 -2.88 12.08 -4.62
CA LYS A 90 -2.31 13.44 -4.64
C LYS A 90 -0.79 13.49 -4.89
N GLN A 91 -0.09 12.40 -4.59
CA GLN A 91 1.36 12.27 -4.79
C GLN A 91 1.73 11.53 -6.08
N ASP A 92 0.74 11.21 -6.94
CA ASP A 92 0.91 10.36 -8.13
C ASP A 92 1.56 8.99 -7.81
N ASN A 93 1.22 8.45 -6.64
CA ASN A 93 1.68 7.16 -6.16
C ASN A 93 0.55 6.13 -6.29
N ILE A 94 0.92 4.88 -6.61
CA ILE A 94 0.00 3.75 -6.53
C ILE A 94 0.22 2.98 -5.22
N CYS A 95 -0.68 2.04 -4.95
CA CYS A 95 -0.56 1.11 -3.84
C CYS A 95 0.68 0.21 -4.01
N LEU A 96 1.46 0.02 -2.95
CA LEU A 96 2.66 -0.82 -2.96
C LEU A 96 2.35 -2.28 -3.34
N VAL A 97 1.28 -2.86 -2.77
CA VAL A 97 0.80 -4.21 -3.14
C VAL A 97 0.48 -4.27 -4.63
N ALA A 98 -0.23 -3.28 -5.17
CA ALA A 98 -0.57 -3.25 -6.59
C ALA A 98 0.68 -3.14 -7.48
N SER A 99 1.67 -2.35 -7.05
CA SER A 99 2.95 -2.24 -7.75
C SER A 99 3.75 -3.54 -7.74
N PHE A 100 3.79 -4.27 -6.63
CA PHE A 100 4.48 -5.56 -6.58
C PHE A 100 3.69 -6.66 -7.28
N ALA A 101 2.36 -6.56 -7.36
CA ALA A 101 1.52 -7.54 -8.04
C ALA A 101 1.88 -7.69 -9.53
N THR A 102 2.28 -6.60 -10.21
CA THR A 102 2.71 -6.64 -11.62
C THR A 102 4.04 -7.35 -11.81
N ASP A 103 4.91 -7.31 -10.80
CA ASP A 103 6.23 -7.95 -10.82
C ASP A 103 6.23 -9.32 -10.11
N PHE A 104 5.12 -9.71 -9.45
CA PHE A 104 5.08 -10.80 -8.47
C PHE A 104 5.66 -12.12 -8.97
N LYS A 105 5.37 -12.48 -10.23
CA LYS A 105 5.80 -13.74 -10.84
C LYS A 105 7.30 -13.80 -11.15
N THR A 106 8.01 -12.67 -11.13
CA THR A 106 9.46 -12.62 -11.34
C THR A 106 10.24 -12.37 -10.05
N LEU A 107 9.56 -12.10 -8.93
CA LEU A 107 10.21 -11.90 -7.63
C LEU A 107 10.77 -13.22 -7.09
N GLU A 108 11.84 -13.14 -6.29
CA GLU A 108 12.33 -14.28 -5.55
C GLU A 108 11.33 -14.72 -4.46
N ALA A 109 11.37 -16.00 -4.07
CA ALA A 109 10.41 -16.58 -3.13
C ALA A 109 10.30 -15.83 -1.78
N PRO A 110 11.41 -15.35 -1.15
CA PRO A 110 11.31 -14.55 0.08
C PRO A 110 10.51 -13.24 -0.11
N MET A 111 10.67 -12.59 -1.27
CA MET A 111 9.91 -11.39 -1.59
C MET A 111 8.44 -11.70 -1.87
N GLN A 112 8.14 -12.79 -2.59
CA GLN A 112 6.76 -13.24 -2.79
C GLN A 112 6.04 -13.46 -1.46
N ALA A 113 6.70 -14.12 -0.51
CA ALA A 113 6.15 -14.34 0.84
C ALA A 113 5.84 -13.02 1.56
N LYS A 114 6.72 -12.02 1.45
CA LYS A 114 6.51 -10.69 2.03
C LYS A 114 5.36 -9.91 1.40
N VAL A 115 5.21 -9.96 0.08
CA VAL A 115 4.06 -9.35 -0.60
C VAL A 115 2.75 -10.03 -0.20
N GLN A 116 2.76 -11.36 -0.04
CA GLN A 116 1.62 -12.13 0.44
C GLN A 116 1.26 -11.75 1.89
N GLU A 117 2.24 -11.64 2.78
CA GLU A 117 2.08 -11.18 4.17
C GLU A 117 1.41 -9.81 4.22
N MET A 118 1.95 -8.82 3.48
CA MET A 118 1.38 -7.48 3.41
C MET A 118 -0.06 -7.48 2.92
N SER A 119 -0.36 -8.28 1.89
CA SER A 119 -1.71 -8.39 1.32
C SER A 119 -2.69 -9.04 2.30
N ALA A 120 -2.25 -10.08 3.01
CA ALA A 120 -3.03 -10.77 4.02
C ALA A 120 -3.35 -9.86 5.21
N ASN A 121 -2.37 -9.09 5.71
CA ASN A 121 -2.57 -8.15 6.82
C ASN A 121 -3.63 -7.09 6.48
N LEU A 122 -3.60 -6.52 5.28
CA LEU A 122 -4.60 -5.55 4.84
C LEU A 122 -6.00 -6.18 4.73
N LEU A 123 -6.09 -7.36 4.12
CA LEU A 123 -7.36 -8.07 3.95
C LEU A 123 -7.97 -8.47 5.30
N GLU A 124 -7.17 -9.02 6.21
CA GLU A 124 -7.61 -9.44 7.53
C GLU A 124 -8.12 -8.24 8.34
N TRP A 125 -7.35 -7.15 8.38
CA TRP A 125 -7.74 -5.95 9.10
C TRP A 125 -9.05 -5.37 8.56
N LEU A 126 -9.17 -5.20 7.24
CA LEU A 126 -10.37 -4.62 6.64
C LEU A 126 -11.59 -5.53 6.81
N THR A 127 -11.41 -6.85 6.72
CA THR A 127 -12.46 -7.84 6.98
C THR A 127 -13.00 -7.67 8.40
N LYS A 128 -12.12 -7.66 9.42
CA LYS A 128 -12.50 -7.49 10.82
C LYS A 128 -13.21 -6.16 11.08
N CYS A 129 -12.72 -5.08 10.46
CA CYS A 129 -13.32 -3.76 10.57
C CYS A 129 -14.76 -3.75 10.00
N LEU A 130 -14.96 -4.34 8.82
CA LEU A 130 -16.28 -4.45 8.19
C LEU A 130 -17.24 -5.34 8.99
N GLU A 131 -16.76 -6.45 9.56
CA GLU A 131 -17.58 -7.33 10.42
C GLU A 131 -18.05 -6.61 11.67
N SER A 132 -17.14 -5.96 12.38
CA SER A 132 -17.46 -5.21 13.60
C SER A 132 -18.39 -4.04 13.30
N GLY A 133 -18.12 -3.26 12.25
CA GLY A 133 -18.98 -2.14 11.85
C GLY A 133 -20.38 -2.60 11.42
N ARG A 134 -20.49 -3.72 10.71
CA ARG A 134 -21.79 -4.33 10.37
C ARG A 134 -22.55 -4.77 11.63
N ALA A 135 -21.89 -5.39 12.60
CA ALA A 135 -22.52 -5.80 13.87
C ALA A 135 -23.04 -4.60 14.68
N LYS A 136 -22.43 -3.42 14.52
CA LYS A 136 -22.86 -2.15 15.11
C LYS A 136 -23.82 -1.33 14.22
N ALA A 137 -24.30 -1.91 13.12
CA ALA A 137 -25.14 -1.24 12.12
C ALA A 137 -24.54 0.03 11.50
N LEU A 138 -23.21 0.18 11.52
CA LEU A 138 -22.49 1.27 10.83
C LEU A 138 -22.36 1.00 9.34
N PHE A 139 -22.39 -0.27 8.93
CA PHE A 139 -22.32 -0.69 7.55
C PHE A 139 -23.46 -1.62 7.17
N LYS A 140 -23.88 -1.50 5.92
CA LYS A 140 -24.79 -2.42 5.27
C LYS A 140 -24.21 -2.79 3.91
N PHE A 141 -24.17 -4.09 3.65
CA PHE A 141 -23.70 -4.66 2.39
C PHE A 141 -24.11 -6.12 2.31
N GLU A 142 -24.22 -6.66 1.10
CA GLU A 142 -24.47 -8.09 0.88
C GLU A 142 -23.17 -8.91 0.86
N GLY A 143 -23.28 -10.21 1.16
CA GLY A 143 -22.17 -11.16 1.17
C GLY A 143 -21.34 -11.17 2.45
N SER A 144 -20.19 -11.88 2.41
CA SER A 144 -19.24 -11.89 3.52
C SER A 144 -18.44 -10.59 3.59
N ALA A 145 -17.98 -10.23 4.79
CA ALA A 145 -17.08 -9.10 4.98
C ALA A 145 -15.75 -9.28 4.25
N SER A 146 -15.25 -10.52 4.14
CA SER A 146 -14.02 -10.81 3.38
C SER A 146 -14.16 -10.53 1.89
N THR A 147 -15.29 -10.91 1.27
CA THR A 147 -15.55 -10.59 -0.14
C THR A 147 -15.74 -9.09 -0.33
N ARG A 148 -16.42 -8.41 0.59
CA ARG A 148 -16.55 -6.94 0.55
C ARG A 148 -15.20 -6.25 0.70
N ALA A 149 -14.34 -6.73 1.60
CA ALA A 149 -12.98 -6.23 1.78
C ALA A 149 -12.16 -6.35 0.49
N LEU A 150 -12.23 -7.50 -0.20
CA LEU A 150 -11.57 -7.69 -1.50
C LEU A 150 -12.07 -6.68 -2.53
N ILE A 151 -13.38 -6.45 -2.65
CA ILE A 151 -13.94 -5.45 -3.56
C ILE A 151 -13.38 -4.06 -3.26
N ILE A 152 -13.35 -3.65 -1.99
CA ILE A 152 -12.80 -2.35 -1.58
C ILE A 152 -11.31 -2.26 -1.93
N ILE A 153 -10.51 -3.26 -1.54
CA ILE A 153 -9.06 -3.28 -1.80
C ILE A 153 -8.78 -3.20 -3.30
N THR A 154 -9.43 -4.02 -4.11
CA THR A 154 -9.24 -4.03 -5.57
C THR A 154 -9.61 -2.68 -6.18
N ASN A 155 -10.70 -2.04 -5.75
CA ASN A 155 -11.07 -0.73 -6.29
C ASN A 155 -10.14 0.38 -5.79
N LEU A 156 -9.72 0.38 -4.53
CA LEU A 156 -8.73 1.34 -4.02
C LEU A 156 -7.40 1.24 -4.78
N GLN A 157 -6.95 0.03 -5.08
CA GLN A 157 -5.75 -0.21 -5.88
C GLN A 157 -5.91 0.24 -7.34
N SER A 158 -7.00 -0.20 -7.98
CA SER A 158 -7.23 0.06 -9.41
C SER A 158 -7.59 1.51 -9.70
N SER A 159 -8.28 2.18 -8.79
CA SER A 159 -8.60 3.60 -8.94
C SER A 159 -7.35 4.49 -8.96
N LEU A 160 -6.29 4.14 -8.21
CA LEU A 160 -4.98 4.80 -8.32
C LEU A 160 -4.31 4.54 -9.68
N LEU A 161 -4.41 3.33 -10.21
CA LEU A 161 -3.90 3.00 -11.55
C LEU A 161 -4.66 3.77 -12.64
N LEU A 162 -5.99 3.83 -12.56
CA LEU A 162 -6.82 4.58 -13.49
C LEU A 162 -6.59 6.09 -13.37
N ALA A 163 -6.37 6.61 -12.17
CA ALA A 163 -6.06 8.02 -11.95
C ALA A 163 -4.80 8.47 -12.71
N ARG A 164 -3.80 7.59 -12.85
CA ARG A 164 -2.61 7.85 -13.70
C ARG A 164 -2.92 8.02 -15.18
N ILE A 165 -3.95 7.35 -15.68
CA ILE A 165 -4.29 7.31 -17.11
C ILE A 165 -5.34 8.37 -17.45
N MET A 166 -6.36 8.49 -16.59
CA MET A 166 -7.58 9.26 -16.83
C MET A 166 -7.63 10.57 -16.03
N GLY A 167 -6.64 10.81 -15.16
CA GLY A 167 -6.54 11.98 -14.29
C GLY A 167 -7.03 11.71 -12.86
N PRO A 168 -6.57 12.52 -11.89
CA PRO A 168 -6.73 12.24 -10.45
C PRO A 168 -8.18 12.28 -9.94
N ALA A 169 -9.10 12.87 -10.69
CA ALA A 169 -10.53 12.95 -10.33
C ALA A 169 -11.22 11.57 -10.32
N VAL A 170 -10.76 10.64 -11.16
CA VAL A 170 -11.34 9.28 -11.25
C VAL A 170 -11.22 8.53 -9.92
N PHE A 171 -10.12 8.74 -9.18
CA PHE A 171 -9.96 8.15 -7.86
C PHE A 171 -11.10 8.54 -6.92
N GLN A 172 -11.41 9.83 -6.83
CA GLN A 172 -12.45 10.35 -5.94
C GLN A 172 -13.85 9.89 -6.36
N GLN A 173 -14.13 9.81 -7.67
CA GLN A 173 -15.40 9.30 -8.17
C GLN A 173 -15.66 7.86 -7.70
N ILE A 174 -14.67 6.98 -7.84
CA ILE A 174 -14.78 5.58 -7.44
C ILE A 174 -14.87 5.44 -5.92
N THR A 175 -14.01 6.14 -5.18
CA THR A 175 -13.95 5.98 -3.72
C THR A 175 -15.15 6.59 -3.00
N ASN A 176 -15.73 7.67 -3.51
CA ASN A 176 -16.97 8.22 -2.96
C ASN A 176 -18.12 7.22 -3.11
N GLN A 177 -18.29 6.63 -4.30
CA GLN A 177 -19.34 5.62 -4.53
C GLN A 177 -19.16 4.40 -3.60
N LEU A 178 -17.93 3.90 -3.44
CA LEU A 178 -17.66 2.78 -2.54
C LEU A 178 -18.04 3.07 -1.08
N LEU A 179 -17.84 4.30 -0.61
CA LEU A 179 -18.22 4.70 0.75
C LEU A 179 -19.74 4.84 0.90
N GLU A 180 -20.43 5.33 -0.12
CA GLU A 180 -21.89 5.40 -0.16
C GLU A 180 -22.52 4.00 -0.14
N ASP A 181 -21.98 3.07 -0.93
CA ASP A 181 -22.43 1.68 -1.03
C ASP A 181 -22.32 0.90 0.30
N LEU A 182 -21.49 1.36 1.25
CA LEU A 182 -21.37 0.77 2.59
C LEU A 182 -22.44 1.29 3.56
N ARG A 183 -23.11 2.39 3.25
CA ARG A 183 -24.11 3.03 4.13
C ARG A 183 -25.55 2.71 3.72
N SER A 184 -25.78 2.34 2.46
CA SER A 184 -27.08 2.00 1.87
C SER A 184 -27.57 0.59 2.18
#